data_AF-A0A7L4R958-F1
#
_entry.id   AF-A0A7L4R958-F1
#
_cell.length_a   1.000
_cell.length_b   1.000
_cell.length_c   1.000
_cell.angle_alpha   90.00
_cell.angle_beta   90.00
_cell.angle_gamma   90.00
#
_symmetry.space_group_name_H-M   'P 1'
#
loop_
_entity.id
_entity.type
_entity.pdbx_description
1 polymer ?
#
loop_
_entity_poly.entity_id
_entity_poly.type
_entity_poly.pdbx_seq_one_letter_code
_entity_poly.pdbx_strand_id
1 'polypeptide(L)' 'MSEQRIVFPVAGENKIAMPPEVASLSEAEKIKKGICPCCNGTLVFQEGCKACYGCGWGGCE' A
#
# COMPACT_ATOMS: atom_id res chain seq x y z
N MET A 1 -16.42 44.64 33.26
CA MET A 1 -16.33 43.18 33.11
C MET A 1 -15.05 42.92 32.31
N SER A 2 -14.01 42.41 32.96
CA SER A 2 -12.67 42.23 32.37
C SER A 2 -12.56 40.81 31.81
N GLU A 3 -12.55 40.68 30.49
CA GLU A 3 -12.48 39.38 29.81
C GLU A 3 -11.02 38.90 29.74
N GLN A 4 -10.68 37.99 30.63
CA GLN A 4 -9.36 37.38 30.71
C GLN A 4 -9.22 36.31 29.61
N ARG A 5 -8.63 36.68 28.47
CA ARG A 5 -8.29 35.72 27.41
C ARG A 5 -7.05 34.93 27.81
N ILE A 6 -7.27 33.71 28.25
CA ILE A 6 -6.22 32.70 28.45
C ILE A 6 -5.74 32.17 27.09
N VAL A 7 -4.42 32.22 26.90
CA VAL A 7 -3.72 31.70 25.72
C VAL A 7 -3.36 30.25 26.02
N PHE A 8 -3.86 29.30 25.22
CA PHE A 8 -3.39 27.91 25.26
C PHE A 8 -2.40 27.66 24.12
N PRO A 9 -1.12 27.37 24.40
CA PRO A 9 -0.22 26.83 23.39
C PRO A 9 -0.64 25.39 23.11
N VAL A 10 -1.20 25.12 21.92
CA VAL A 10 -1.42 23.73 21.49
C VAL A 10 -0.05 23.13 21.22
N ALA A 11 0.30 22.17 22.07
CA ALA A 11 1.50 21.38 22.01
C ALA A 11 1.57 20.55 20.72
N GLY A 12 2.78 20.43 20.19
CA GLY A 12 3.23 19.18 19.60
C GLY A 12 3.06 19.06 18.10
N GLU A 13 4.19 19.16 17.41
CA GLU A 13 4.36 18.79 16.03
C GLU A 13 3.95 17.32 15.82
N ASN A 14 2.75 17.09 15.26
CA ASN A 14 2.36 15.77 14.79
C ASN A 14 2.97 15.51 13.41
N LYS A 15 4.26 15.21 13.42
CA LYS A 15 5.00 14.56 12.34
C LYS A 15 4.49 13.13 12.16
N ILE A 16 3.31 12.99 11.56
CA ILE A 16 2.99 11.76 10.82
C ILE A 16 3.80 11.83 9.54
N ALA A 17 5.07 11.43 9.66
CA ALA A 17 5.83 10.96 8.53
C ALA A 17 5.08 9.74 7.99
N MET A 18 4.24 9.97 6.99
CA MET A 18 3.76 8.88 6.14
C MET A 18 5.00 8.32 5.43
N PRO A 19 5.40 7.07 5.67
CA PRO A 19 6.44 6.47 4.86
C PRO A 19 5.92 6.42 3.40
N PRO A 20 6.64 6.95 2.41
CA PRO A 20 6.31 6.77 1.00
C PRO A 20 6.64 5.34 0.54
N GLU A 21 6.16 4.31 1.26
CA GLU A 21 6.55 2.90 1.04
C GLU A 21 5.46 2.06 0.37
N VAL A 22 4.32 2.65 -0.02
CA VAL A 22 3.33 1.96 -0.87
C VAL A 22 3.60 2.13 -2.36
N ALA A 23 4.61 2.93 -2.74
CA ALA A 23 5.01 3.12 -4.14
C ALA A 23 6.06 2.10 -4.62
N SER A 24 6.66 1.32 -3.71
CA SER A 24 7.73 0.36 -4.01
C SER A 24 7.43 -1.05 -3.49
N LEU A 25 6.17 -1.49 -3.53
CA LEU A 25 5.91 -2.93 -3.40
C LEU A 25 6.50 -3.63 -4.62
N SER A 26 7.65 -4.29 -4.42
CA SER A 26 8.34 -5.09 -5.45
C SER A 26 7.36 -6.05 -6.11
N GLU A 27 7.57 -6.35 -7.39
CA GLU A 27 6.70 -7.24 -8.16
C GLU A 27 6.43 -8.57 -7.41
N ALA A 28 7.44 -9.10 -6.71
CA ALA A 28 7.34 -10.26 -5.83
C ALA A 28 6.29 -10.12 -4.71
N GLU A 29 6.14 -8.95 -4.08
CA GLU A 29 5.13 -8.70 -3.04
C GLU A 29 3.71 -8.70 -3.63
N LYS A 30 3.55 -8.12 -4.83
CA LYS A 30 2.28 -8.16 -5.57
C LYS A 30 1.90 -9.61 -5.90
N ILE A 31 2.86 -10.39 -6.39
CA ILE A 31 2.67 -11.82 -6.71
C ILE A 31 2.33 -12.62 -5.44
N LYS A 32 2.98 -12.36 -4.30
CA LYS A 32 2.63 -12.98 -3.00
C LYS A 32 1.21 -12.65 -2.54
N LYS A 33 0.76 -11.42 -2.75
CA LYS A 33 -0.62 -10.98 -2.46
C LYS A 33 -1.65 -11.46 -3.48
N GLY A 34 -1.25 -12.18 -4.53
CA GLY A 34 -2.16 -12.64 -5.58
C GLY A 34 -2.59 -11.52 -6.54
N ILE A 35 -1.75 -10.49 -6.70
CA ILE A 35 -1.98 -9.34 -7.57
C ILE A 35 -0.95 -9.39 -8.72
N CYS A 36 -1.43 -9.31 -9.95
CA CYS A 36 -0.59 -9.36 -11.13
C CYS A 36 0.29 -8.10 -11.20
N PRO A 37 1.62 -8.22 -11.32
CA PRO A 37 2.49 -7.04 -11.41
C PRO A 37 2.28 -6.25 -12.72
N CYS A 38 1.78 -6.92 -13.77
CA CYS A 38 1.63 -6.33 -15.11
C CYS A 38 0.32 -5.53 -15.25
N CYS A 39 -0.81 -6.12 -14.86
CA CYS A 39 -2.13 -5.49 -15.02
C CYS A 39 -2.85 -5.17 -13.69
N ASN A 40 -2.21 -5.42 -12.53
CA ASN A 40 -2.83 -5.34 -11.19
C ASN A 40 -4.13 -6.17 -11.05
N GLY A 41 -4.35 -7.13 -11.95
CA GLY A 41 -5.47 -8.06 -11.90
C GLY A 41 -5.27 -9.16 -10.85
N THR A 42 -6.32 -9.94 -10.59
CA THR A 42 -6.22 -11.09 -9.69
C THR A 42 -5.39 -12.20 -10.33
N LEU A 43 -4.41 -12.71 -9.58
CA LEU A 43 -3.69 -13.93 -9.91
C LEU A 43 -4.41 -15.12 -9.28
N VAL A 44 -4.62 -16.15 -10.09
CA VAL A 44 -5.19 -17.43 -9.66
C VAL A 44 -4.06 -18.45 -9.60
N PHE A 45 -4.02 -19.22 -8.52
CA PHE A 45 -3.05 -20.28 -8.35
C PHE A 45 -3.53 -21.54 -9.08
N GLN A 46 -2.77 -22.02 -10.06
CA GLN A 46 -3.02 -23.27 -10.77
C GLN A 46 -1.71 -24.07 -10.90
N GLU A 47 -1.77 -25.35 -10.54
CA GLU A 47 -0.68 -26.31 -10.73
C GLU A 47 0.69 -25.88 -10.14
N GLY A 48 0.69 -25.08 -9.07
CA GLY A 48 1.92 -24.59 -8.44
C GLY A 48 2.39 -23.21 -8.93
N CYS A 49 1.71 -22.64 -9.92
CA CYS A 49 2.06 -21.34 -10.50
C CYS A 49 0.89 -20.34 -10.39
N LYS A 50 1.20 -19.05 -10.42
CA LYS A 50 0.21 -17.96 -10.40
C LYS A 50 -0.02 -17.45 -11.81
N ALA A 51 -1.26 -17.51 -12.27
CA ALA A 51 -1.66 -17.06 -13.59
C ALA A 51 -2.70 -15.93 -13.50
N CYS A 52 -2.55 -14.90 -14.33
CA CYS A 52 -3.52 -13.82 -14.47
C CYS A 52 -4.32 -14.02 -15.75
N TYR A 53 -5.64 -14.25 -15.63
CA TYR A 53 -6.52 -14.36 -16.78
C TYR A 53 -6.80 -13.03 -17.49
N GLY A 54 -6.45 -11.90 -16.87
CA GLY A 54 -6.68 -10.57 -17.45
C GLY A 54 -5.62 -10.16 -18.48
N CYS A 55 -4.35 -10.43 -18.20
CA CYS A 55 -3.24 -10.06 -19.09
C CYS A 55 -2.39 -11.25 -19.56
N GLY A 56 -2.73 -12.48 -19.16
CA GLY A 56 -1.99 -13.69 -19.54
C GLY A 56 -0.66 -13.87 -18.81
N TRP A 57 -0.39 -13.05 -17.78
CA TRP A 57 0.83 -13.17 -16.99
C TRP A 57 0.85 -14.50 -16.22
N GLY A 58 1.95 -15.24 -16.31
CA GLY A 58 2.16 -16.49 -15.57
C GLY A 58 3.52 -16.48 -14.90
N GLY A 59 3.56 -16.77 -13.60
CA GLY A 59 4.80 -16.87 -12.84
C GLY A 59 4.74 -18.05 -11.88
N CYS A 60 5.78 -18.89 -11.92
CA CYS A 60 6.02 -19.96 -10.96
C CYS A 60 7.03 -19.48 -9.93
N GLU A 61 6.84 -19.85 -8.66
CA GLU A 61 7.81 -19.60 -7.59
C GLU A 61 8.91 -20.67 -7.60
#